data_AF-A0A2D4GKW3-F1
#
_entry.id   AF-A0A2D4GKW3-F1
#
_cell.length_a   1.000
_cell.length_b   1.000
_cell.length_c   1.000
_cell.angle_alpha   90.00
_cell.angle_beta   90.00
_cell.angle_gamma   90.00
#
_symmetry.space_group_name_H-M   'P 1'
#
loop_
_entity.id
_entity.type
_entity.pdbx_description
1 polymer ?
#
loop_
_entity_poly.entity_id
_entity_poly.type
_entity_poly.pdbx_seq_one_letter_code
_entity_poly.pdbx_strand_id
1 'polypeptide(L)'
;YVLIPHFTKLFFGCITAIISGMMYAIYLSTYHERKFWFSGRPELEREVTFQGDSAIYYSFYKELLKASSFKKGIHQLIHDNRTLSLKTMNTVRQMTLYPELIASILYQASGSEEVIEPVYFYIGIVFGLQGIYVTALFVTSWLMSGTWLAGMLTVAWFI
;
A
#
# COMPACT_ATOMS: atom_id res chain seq x y z
N TYR A 1 -28.32 26.45 -19.31
CA TYR A 1 -28.82 25.06 -19.39
C TYR A 1 -27.76 23.99 -19.70
N VAL A 2 -26.54 24.34 -20.16
CA VAL A 2 -25.47 23.35 -20.48
C VAL A 2 -24.61 22.92 -19.27
N LEU A 3 -24.57 23.71 -18.19
CA LEU A 3 -23.75 23.42 -17.00
C LEU A 3 -24.26 22.23 -16.15
N ILE A 4 -25.57 22.05 -16.06
CA ILE A 4 -26.22 21.00 -15.26
C ILE A 4 -25.81 19.58 -15.71
N PRO A 5 -25.87 19.21 -17.02
CA PRO A 5 -25.48 17.87 -17.47
C PRO A 5 -23.98 17.60 -17.40
N HIS A 6 -23.13 18.63 -17.39
CA HIS A 6 -21.69 18.47 -17.22
C HIS A 6 -21.35 18.19 -15.75
N PHE A 7 -21.98 18.94 -14.84
CA PHE A 7 -21.81 18.74 -13.40
C PHE A 7 -22.30 17.36 -12.96
N THR A 8 -23.45 16.89 -13.45
CA THR A 8 -23.95 15.55 -13.11
C THR A 8 -23.00 14.46 -13.58
N LYS A 9 -22.47 14.54 -14.81
CA LYS A 9 -21.46 13.58 -15.32
C LYS A 9 -20.20 13.56 -14.45
N LEU A 10 -19.74 14.73 -14.00
CA LEU A 10 -18.56 14.82 -13.15
C LEU A 10 -18.82 14.22 -11.77
N PHE A 11 -19.97 14.52 -11.17
CA PHE A 11 -20.38 13.96 -9.88
C PHE A 11 -20.48 12.43 -9.93
N PHE A 12 -21.20 11.87 -10.91
CA PHE A 12 -21.35 10.42 -11.06
C PHE A 12 -20.01 9.74 -11.37
N GLY A 13 -19.18 10.34 -12.23
CA GLY A 13 -17.86 9.81 -12.55
C GLY A 13 -16.91 9.79 -11.34
N CYS A 14 -16.91 10.83 -10.49
CA CYS A 14 -16.12 10.84 -9.26
C CYS A 14 -16.57 9.77 -8.26
N ILE A 15 -17.89 9.62 -8.07
CA ILE A 15 -18.44 8.58 -7.20
C ILE A 15 -18.06 7.19 -7.70
N THR A 16 -18.23 6.92 -8.99
CA THR A 16 -17.87 5.63 -9.59
C THR A 16 -16.38 5.34 -9.49
N ALA A 17 -15.52 6.35 -9.67
CA ALA A 17 -14.08 6.21 -9.47
C ALA A 17 -13.74 5.75 -8.04
N ILE A 18 -14.27 6.45 -7.02
CA ILE A 18 -14.03 6.12 -5.61
C ILE A 18 -14.56 4.73 -5.27
N ILE A 19 -15.80 4.40 -5.69
CA ILE A 19 -16.40 3.09 -5.46
C ILE A 19 -15.55 1.99 -6.10
N SER A 20 -15.05 2.19 -7.32
CA SER A 20 -14.23 1.20 -8.02
C SER A 20 -12.92 0.89 -7.28
N GLY A 21 -12.21 1.93 -6.80
CA GLY A 21 -10.99 1.77 -6.03
C GLY A 21 -11.23 1.12 -4.66
N MET A 22 -12.29 1.52 -3.95
CA MET A 22 -12.68 0.90 -2.68
C MET A 22 -13.06 -0.57 -2.86
N MET A 23 -13.86 -0.88 -3.88
CA MET A 23 -14.28 -2.25 -4.19
C MET A 23 -13.05 -3.13 -4.50
N TYR A 24 -12.07 -2.61 -5.23
CA TYR A 24 -10.83 -3.34 -5.51
C TYR A 24 -9.99 -3.61 -4.25
N ALA A 25 -9.83 -2.61 -3.37
CA ALA A 25 -9.12 -2.78 -2.11
C ALA A 25 -9.79 -3.84 -1.21
N ILE A 26 -11.14 -3.83 -1.12
CA ILE A 26 -11.91 -4.84 -0.39
C ILE A 26 -11.77 -6.21 -1.05
N TYR A 27 -11.87 -6.29 -2.37
CA TYR A 27 -11.67 -7.53 -3.11
C TYR A 27 -10.30 -8.14 -2.79
N LEU A 28 -9.23 -7.34 -2.85
CA LEU A 28 -7.87 -7.80 -2.58
C LEU A 28 -7.69 -8.24 -1.13
N SER A 29 -8.25 -7.49 -0.17
CA SER A 29 -8.25 -7.88 1.25
C SER A 29 -8.97 -9.21 1.49
N THR A 30 -10.16 -9.40 0.93
CA THR A 30 -10.90 -10.66 1.08
C THR A 30 -10.24 -11.82 0.36
N TYR A 31 -9.59 -11.57 -0.79
CA TYR A 31 -8.80 -12.56 -1.50
C TYR A 31 -7.59 -13.00 -0.65
N HIS A 32 -6.86 -12.04 -0.09
CA HIS A 32 -5.72 -12.31 0.78
C HIS A 32 -6.13 -13.13 2.01
N GLU A 33 -7.23 -12.74 2.67
CA GLU A 33 -7.78 -13.48 3.81
C GLU A 33 -8.15 -14.91 3.44
N ARG A 34 -8.87 -15.12 2.32
CA ARG A 34 -9.22 -16.47 1.85
C ARG A 34 -8.01 -17.30 1.47
N LYS A 35 -6.99 -16.68 0.87
CA LYS A 35 -5.80 -17.38 0.37
C LYS A 35 -4.90 -17.85 1.51
N PHE A 36 -4.72 -17.03 2.53
CA PHE A 36 -3.75 -17.27 3.59
C PHE A 36 -4.37 -17.64 4.94
N TRP A 37 -5.69 -17.47 5.10
CA TRP A 37 -6.36 -17.57 6.39
C TRP A 37 -5.65 -16.69 7.43
N PHE A 38 -5.44 -15.43 7.07
CA PHE A 38 -4.46 -14.59 7.71
C PHE A 38 -4.87 -14.21 9.14
N SER A 39 -6.16 -13.92 9.34
CA SER A 39 -6.71 -13.56 10.64
C SER A 39 -6.54 -14.65 11.69
N GLY A 40 -6.70 -15.91 11.31
CA GLY A 40 -6.66 -17.05 12.24
C GLY A 40 -5.26 -17.55 12.60
N ARG A 41 -4.20 -17.08 11.94
CA ARG A 41 -2.82 -17.50 12.23
C ARG A 41 -2.16 -16.66 13.31
N PRO A 42 -1.20 -17.19 14.08
CA PRO A 42 -0.37 -16.39 14.98
C PRO A 42 0.57 -15.46 14.20
N GLU A 43 1.02 -14.36 14.84
CA GLU A 43 1.85 -13.31 14.20
C GLU A 43 3.06 -13.88 13.46
N LEU A 44 3.84 -14.77 14.08
CA LEU A 44 5.04 -15.33 13.45
C LEU A 44 4.72 -16.09 12.15
N GLU A 45 3.62 -16.84 12.11
CA GLU A 45 3.19 -17.54 10.90
C GLU A 45 2.66 -16.58 9.82
N ARG A 46 2.05 -15.46 10.23
CA ARG A 46 1.67 -14.38 9.31
C ARG A 46 2.91 -13.77 8.66
N GLU A 47 3.98 -13.55 9.40
CA GLU A 47 5.23 -12.99 8.85
C GLU A 47 5.90 -13.93 7.84
N VAL A 48 5.83 -15.24 8.06
CA VAL A 48 6.34 -16.26 7.11
C VAL A 48 5.50 -16.33 5.82
N THR A 49 4.30 -15.74 5.82
CA THR A 49 3.43 -15.70 4.64
C THR A 49 3.97 -14.75 3.57
N PHE A 50 4.75 -13.74 3.95
CA PHE A 50 5.49 -12.92 2.98
C PHE A 50 6.58 -13.78 2.33
N GLN A 51 6.61 -13.80 0.99
CA GLN A 51 7.58 -14.59 0.22
C GLN A 51 8.49 -13.69 -0.62
N GLY A 52 9.73 -14.14 -0.81
CA GLY A 52 10.73 -13.46 -1.64
C GLY A 52 11.02 -12.03 -1.15
N ASP A 53 11.06 -11.10 -2.09
CA ASP A 53 11.43 -9.71 -1.81
C ASP A 53 10.48 -9.02 -0.81
N SER A 54 9.18 -9.37 -0.83
CA SER A 54 8.18 -8.77 0.08
C SER A 54 8.50 -8.99 1.56
N ALA A 55 9.09 -10.13 1.91
CA ALA A 55 9.52 -10.44 3.27
C ALA A 55 10.71 -9.56 3.69
N ILE A 56 11.59 -9.23 2.74
CA ILE A 56 12.75 -8.34 2.96
C ILE A 56 12.26 -6.90 3.20
N TYR A 57 11.31 -6.41 2.40
CA TYR A 57 10.73 -5.08 2.62
C TYR A 57 10.02 -4.98 3.99
N TYR A 58 9.23 -5.99 4.34
CA TYR A 58 8.55 -6.03 5.63
C TYR A 58 9.53 -6.12 6.81
N SER A 59 10.67 -6.82 6.67
CA SER A 59 11.68 -6.89 7.73
C SER A 59 12.32 -5.52 8.01
N PHE A 60 12.64 -4.74 6.97
CA PHE A 60 13.15 -3.37 7.12
C PHE A 60 12.12 -2.43 7.76
N TYR A 61 10.85 -2.55 7.38
CA TYR A 61 9.75 -1.85 8.05
C TYR A 61 9.72 -2.19 9.54
N LYS A 62 9.83 -3.47 9.91
CA LYS A 62 9.86 -3.91 11.32
C LYS A 62 11.10 -3.40 12.08
N GLU A 63 12.26 -3.29 11.43
CA GLU A 63 13.46 -2.70 12.02
C GLU A 63 13.29 -1.20 12.31
N LEU A 64 12.66 -0.45 11.41
CA LEU A 64 12.33 0.97 11.62
C LEU A 64 11.43 1.19 12.84
N LEU A 65 10.46 0.30 13.06
CA LEU A 65 9.56 0.36 14.21
C LEU A 65 10.24 0.00 15.53
N LYS A 66 11.22 -0.91 15.50
CA LYS A 66 11.98 -1.30 16.71
C LYS A 66 13.02 -0.25 17.14
N ALA A 67 13.38 0.69 16.26
CA ALA A 67 14.39 1.67 16.55
C ALA A 67 13.89 2.71 17.56
N SER A 68 14.68 2.99 18.60
CA SER A 68 14.40 4.01 19.62
C SER A 68 14.12 5.44 19.09
N SER A 69 14.49 5.71 17.84
CA SER A 69 14.21 6.98 17.16
C SER A 69 14.23 6.76 15.66
N PHE A 70 13.30 7.41 14.93
CA PHE A 70 13.20 7.30 13.48
C PHE A 70 14.50 7.66 12.74
N LYS A 71 15.18 8.74 13.17
CA LYS A 71 16.48 9.15 12.60
C LYS A 71 17.55 8.07 12.77
N LYS A 72 17.55 7.40 13.93
CA LYS A 72 18.49 6.32 14.24
C LYS A 72 18.17 5.08 13.41
N GLY A 73 16.90 4.75 13.21
CA GLY A 73 16.46 3.69 12.30
C GLY A 73 16.97 3.92 10.89
N ILE A 74 16.69 5.09 10.30
CA ILE A 74 17.22 5.47 8.98
C ILE A 74 18.74 5.36 8.92
N HIS A 75 19.44 5.88 9.93
CA HIS A 75 20.90 5.82 9.96
C HIS A 75 21.42 4.38 9.95
N GLN A 76 20.75 3.47 10.68
CA GLN A 76 21.07 2.04 10.70
C GLN A 76 20.84 1.40 9.33
N LEU A 77 19.77 1.76 8.62
CA LEU A 77 19.48 1.25 7.26
C LEU A 77 20.44 1.81 6.19
N ILE A 78 20.92 3.05 6.34
CA ILE A 78 21.88 3.65 5.40
C ILE A 78 23.28 3.05 5.57
N HIS A 79 23.64 2.65 6.79
CA HIS A 79 24.91 2.03 7.12
C HIS A 79 24.75 0.55 7.47
N ASP A 80 23.82 -0.14 6.81
CA ASP A 80 23.61 -1.54 7.10
C ASP A 80 24.81 -2.37 6.59
N ASN A 81 25.31 -3.22 7.49
CA ASN A 81 26.39 -4.16 7.25
C ASN A 81 25.95 -5.59 7.59
N ARG A 82 24.67 -5.81 7.95
CA ARG A 82 24.12 -7.12 8.31
C ARG A 82 23.55 -7.87 7.11
N THR A 83 22.93 -7.19 6.14
CA THR A 83 22.37 -7.87 4.95
C THR A 83 23.42 -8.39 3.97
N LEU A 84 24.58 -7.75 3.88
CA LEU A 84 25.72 -8.23 3.09
C LEU A 84 26.99 -8.18 3.95
N SER A 85 27.48 -9.36 4.32
CA SER A 85 28.76 -9.50 5.04
C SER A 85 29.87 -8.92 4.16
N LEU A 86 30.59 -7.91 4.68
CA LEU A 86 31.78 -7.22 4.12
C LEU A 86 31.55 -5.90 3.37
N LYS A 87 30.34 -5.33 3.30
CA LYS A 87 30.14 -4.00 2.68
C LYS A 87 29.01 -3.20 3.34
N THR A 88 29.34 -2.00 3.82
CA THR A 88 28.34 -1.00 4.18
C THR A 88 27.72 -0.42 2.91
N MET A 89 26.42 -0.57 2.78
CA MET A 89 25.70 -0.16 1.59
C MET A 89 24.47 0.67 1.97
N ASN A 90 24.16 1.68 1.16
CA ASN A 90 22.95 2.46 1.36
C ASN A 90 21.73 1.67 0.90
N THR A 91 21.23 0.81 1.78
CA THR A 91 20.12 -0.10 1.52
C THR A 91 18.84 0.67 1.18
N VAL A 92 18.62 1.84 1.81
CA VAL A 92 17.47 2.71 1.53
C VAL A 92 17.40 3.12 0.05
N ARG A 93 18.52 3.57 -0.51
CA ARG A 93 18.57 3.98 -1.92
C ARG A 93 18.57 2.79 -2.86
N GLN A 94 19.30 1.74 -2.52
CA GLN A 94 19.54 0.62 -3.43
C GLN A 94 18.34 -0.31 -3.56
N MET A 95 17.63 -0.59 -2.46
CA MET A 95 16.39 -1.36 -2.45
C MET A 95 15.16 -0.46 -2.60
N THR A 96 15.33 0.86 -2.78
CA THR A 96 14.22 1.83 -2.92
C THR A 96 13.20 1.75 -1.78
N LEU A 97 13.67 1.72 -0.52
CA LEU A 97 12.84 1.54 0.70
C LEU A 97 11.97 2.76 1.08
N TYR A 98 11.65 3.62 0.12
CA TYR A 98 10.85 4.83 0.37
C TYR A 98 9.41 4.51 0.82
N PRO A 99 8.69 3.55 0.20
CA PRO A 99 7.35 3.18 0.65
C PRO A 99 7.32 2.67 2.09
N GLU A 100 8.33 1.91 2.52
CA GLU A 100 8.45 1.32 3.85
C GLU A 100 8.76 2.39 4.90
N LEU A 101 9.60 3.37 4.53
CA LEU A 101 9.83 4.55 5.36
C LEU A 101 8.53 5.33 5.57
N ILE A 102 7.78 5.59 4.50
CA ILE A 102 6.48 6.29 4.61
C ILE A 102 5.51 5.47 5.46
N ALA A 103 5.42 4.15 5.26
CA ALA A 103 4.58 3.27 6.05
C ALA A 103 4.94 3.31 7.55
N SER A 104 6.23 3.28 7.89
CA SER A 104 6.68 3.35 9.29
C SER A 104 6.37 4.70 9.95
N ILE A 105 6.49 5.80 9.21
CA ILE A 105 6.09 7.14 9.68
C ILE A 105 4.58 7.17 9.92
N LEU A 106 3.78 6.66 8.96
CA LEU A 106 2.33 6.62 9.07
C LEU A 106 1.88 5.80 10.29
N TYR A 107 2.54 4.67 10.57
CA TYR A 107 2.24 3.82 11.72
C TYR A 107 2.51 4.51 13.06
N GLN A 108 3.67 5.18 13.16
CA GLN A 108 4.02 5.96 14.37
C GLN A 108 3.09 7.17 14.53
N ALA A 109 2.79 7.87 13.44
CA ALA A 109 1.93 9.06 13.45
C ALA A 109 0.47 8.74 13.77
N SER A 110 -0.02 7.55 13.39
CA SER A 110 -1.38 7.10 13.72
C SER A 110 -1.51 6.60 15.17
N GLY A 111 -0.43 6.55 15.95
CA GLY A 111 -0.43 6.06 17.33
C GLY A 111 -0.92 4.61 17.43
N SER A 112 -0.76 3.82 16.36
CA SER A 112 -1.36 2.49 16.24
C SER A 112 -0.58 1.40 16.97
N GLU A 113 0.50 1.76 17.67
CA GLU A 113 1.40 0.85 18.38
C GLU A 113 0.67 -0.05 19.39
N GLU A 114 -0.38 0.47 20.05
CA GLU A 114 -1.14 -0.27 21.06
C GLU A 114 -2.40 -0.98 20.51
N VAL A 115 -2.83 -0.65 19.29
CA VAL A 115 -4.15 -1.06 18.77
C VAL A 115 -4.05 -2.07 17.63
N ILE A 116 -3.03 -1.94 16.77
CA ILE A 116 -2.93 -2.70 15.52
C ILE A 116 -1.53 -3.30 15.40
N GLU A 117 -1.45 -4.61 15.18
CA GLU A 117 -0.16 -5.25 14.92
C GLU A 117 0.50 -4.65 13.66
N PRO A 118 1.83 -4.46 13.65
CA PRO A 118 2.54 -3.85 12.53
C PRO A 118 2.24 -4.50 11.17
N VAL A 119 2.06 -5.82 11.17
CA VAL A 119 1.73 -6.60 9.97
C VAL A 119 0.41 -6.16 9.35
N TYR A 120 -0.66 -6.03 10.15
CA TYR A 120 -1.98 -5.64 9.68
C TYR A 120 -1.99 -4.23 9.11
N PHE A 121 -1.27 -3.32 9.77
CA PHE A 121 -1.14 -1.96 9.28
C PHE A 121 -0.40 -1.93 7.93
N TYR A 122 0.69 -2.68 7.83
CA TYR A 122 1.49 -2.76 6.61
C TYR A 122 0.67 -3.27 5.41
N ILE A 123 -0.01 -4.42 5.55
CA ILE A 123 -0.85 -4.94 4.46
C ILE A 123 -2.05 -4.04 4.17
N GLY A 124 -2.58 -3.35 5.18
CA GLY A 124 -3.64 -2.36 5.04
C GLY A 124 -3.21 -1.19 4.15
N ILE A 125 -2.00 -0.65 4.35
CA ILE A 125 -1.41 0.36 3.48
C ILE A 125 -1.26 -0.16 2.05
N VAL A 126 -0.77 -1.40 1.88
CA VAL A 126 -0.59 -2.00 0.55
C VAL A 126 -1.94 -2.09 -0.19
N PHE A 127 -2.99 -2.59 0.46
CA PHE A 127 -4.32 -2.66 -0.16
C PHE A 127 -4.92 -1.28 -0.43
N GLY A 128 -4.72 -0.32 0.48
CA GLY A 128 -5.14 1.07 0.28
C GLY A 128 -4.46 1.71 -0.93
N LEU A 129 -3.15 1.51 -1.08
CA LEU A 129 -2.38 2.04 -2.21
C LEU A 129 -2.81 1.41 -3.54
N GLN A 130 -3.14 0.12 -3.53
CA GLN A 130 -3.73 -0.57 -4.69
C GLN A 130 -5.11 0.01 -5.06
N GLY A 131 -5.95 0.34 -4.08
CA GLY A 131 -7.22 1.04 -4.32
C GLY A 131 -7.04 2.44 -4.92
N ILE A 132 -6.04 3.20 -4.42
CA ILE A 132 -5.66 4.51 -4.98
C ILE A 132 -5.17 4.36 -6.43
N TYR A 133 -4.36 3.35 -6.71
CA TYR A 133 -3.85 3.05 -8.05
C TYR A 133 -4.99 2.79 -9.04
N VAL A 134 -5.97 1.95 -8.68
CA VAL A 134 -7.15 1.69 -9.53
C VAL A 134 -7.99 2.95 -9.72
N THR A 135 -8.15 3.77 -8.69
CA THR A 135 -8.84 5.06 -8.80
C THR A 135 -8.11 6.00 -9.77
N ALA A 136 -6.78 6.07 -9.70
CA ALA A 136 -5.96 6.87 -10.61
C ALA A 136 -6.04 6.36 -12.06
N LEU A 137 -6.03 5.04 -12.27
CA LEU A 137 -6.27 4.43 -13.58
C LEU A 137 -7.65 4.80 -14.14
N PHE A 138 -8.69 4.73 -13.30
CA PHE A 138 -10.04 5.14 -13.71
C PHE A 138 -10.06 6.60 -14.15
N VAL A 139 -9.49 7.50 -13.34
CA VAL A 139 -9.48 8.94 -13.61
C VAL A 139 -8.67 9.26 -14.87
N THR A 140 -7.50 8.65 -15.06
CA THR A 140 -6.69 8.87 -16.26
C THR A 140 -7.40 8.38 -17.53
N SER A 141 -8.01 7.20 -17.50
CA SER A 141 -8.82 6.69 -18.61
C SER A 141 -10.03 7.57 -18.92
N TRP A 142 -10.72 8.06 -17.90
CA TRP A 142 -11.81 9.01 -18.07
C TRP A 142 -11.32 10.33 -18.70
N LEU A 143 -10.21 10.89 -18.21
CA LEU A 143 -9.65 12.13 -18.76
C LEU A 143 -9.25 11.98 -20.24
N MET A 144 -8.69 10.83 -20.64
CA MET A 144 -8.26 10.58 -22.01
C MET A 144 -9.43 10.32 -22.97
N SER A 145 -10.47 9.63 -22.52
CA SER A 145 -11.62 9.26 -23.35
C SER A 145 -12.75 10.28 -23.36
N GLY A 146 -12.78 11.20 -22.39
CA GLY A 146 -13.89 12.11 -22.14
C GLY A 146 -15.16 11.44 -21.57
N THR A 147 -15.12 10.14 -21.25
CA THR A 147 -16.27 9.39 -20.73
C THR A 147 -15.91 8.57 -19.49
N TRP A 148 -16.77 8.60 -18.47
CA TRP A 148 -16.57 7.82 -17.25
C TRP A 148 -16.74 6.30 -17.48
N LEU A 149 -17.46 5.91 -18.54
CA LEU A 149 -17.62 4.52 -18.96
C LEU A 149 -16.30 3.88 -19.39
N ALA A 150 -15.41 4.64 -20.04
CA ALA A 150 -14.08 4.13 -20.38
C ALA A 150 -13.26 3.86 -19.10
N GLY A 151 -13.41 4.69 -18.07
CA GLY A 151 -12.82 4.46 -16.75
C GLY A 151 -13.27 3.11 -16.17
N MET A 152 -14.58 2.82 -16.22
CA MET A 152 -15.12 1.53 -15.78
C MET A 152 -14.55 0.36 -16.59
N LEU A 153 -14.48 0.50 -17.92
CA LEU A 153 -13.94 -0.54 -18.80
C LEU A 153 -12.47 -0.82 -18.49
N THR A 154 -11.67 0.23 -18.24
CA THR A 154 -10.26 0.10 -17.86
C THR A 154 -10.11 -0.64 -16.53
N VAL A 155 -10.91 -0.29 -15.52
CA VAL A 155 -10.87 -1.00 -14.23
C VAL A 155 -11.31 -2.45 -14.39
N ALA A 156 -12.38 -2.71 -15.15
CA ALA A 156 -12.85 -4.07 -15.41
C ALA A 156 -11.84 -4.94 -16.16
N TRP A 157 -11.00 -4.35 -17.01
CA TRP A 157 -9.96 -5.07 -17.74
C TRP A 157 -8.68 -5.26 -16.91
N PHE A 158 -8.43 -4.38 -15.94
CA PHE A 158 -7.29 -4.48 -15.04
C PHE A 158 -7.45 -5.58 -13.98
N ILE A 159 -8.69 -5.79 -13.49
CA ILE A 159 -9.05 -6.81 -12.50
C ILE A 159 -9.08 -8.20 -13.16
#